data_AF-A0AA35WP67-F1
#
_entry.id   AF-A0AA35WP67-F1
#
_cell.length_a   1.000
_cell.length_b   1.000
_cell.length_c   1.000
_cell.angle_alpha   90.00
_cell.angle_beta   90.00
_cell.angle_gamma   90.00
#
_symmetry.space_group_name_H-M   'P 1'
#
loop_
_entity.id
_entity.type
_entity.pdbx_description
1 polymer ?
#
loop_
_entity_poly.entity_id
_entity_poly.type
_entity_poly.pdbx_seq_one_letter_code
_entity_poly.pdbx_strand_id
1 'polypeptide(L)'
;MSLVVHVFLALLASYICSSARDFPDESNIQLWTCDGSDGQKWELMNDTTIRLVSDMKCVDISNYGTTDGSNIWLFTCHTSDKTPSHQNQEWSFNSNGTITSVMSGLCIGTSDGTGSNVELQTCTGPKVDILNRTWERGCNPPEKELKNTIRVGQLCMDVGSKASCQETPWNTYPYCNPNLDPDSRAKDLVSRMNTIEKITQMLSDKDGVPRLGVPPFGHTECTHGTLNDGTLLTTLFPQALSFARSFDRNLVHSIARAISDEVRAKHNTANAENKYDYPYGLICWAPVLNVCRDLPLLIRISHTMYCNNTFLGRNTKFLTKTISLFQARWGRCQEGYGEDPYLQAECAKQYVQGLQYGPDKKHIEAIATCKHFDVHTGPENIPVSRFSFDAIVSYRDWIETFQPAFKACGAAGAMSYMCSYNSINGVPACANRELLGDLLRGEWNFTGFVVSDCGAIGNVFSQHKFANSAEEASEFCVKAGCDWNCGEKWYWR
;
A
#
# COMPACT_ATOMS: atom_id res chain seq x y z
N MET A 1 16.17 3.54 -11.64
CA MET A 1 16.43 2.76 -10.41
C MET A 1 16.44 3.59 -9.13
N SER A 2 16.46 4.94 -9.17
CA SER A 2 16.18 5.78 -7.99
C SER A 2 14.71 5.73 -7.53
N LEU A 3 13.78 5.25 -8.39
CA LEU A 3 12.33 5.18 -8.14
C LEU A 3 11.97 4.31 -6.93
N VAL A 4 12.64 3.15 -6.77
CA VAL A 4 12.37 2.20 -5.67
C VAL A 4 12.79 2.78 -4.32
N VAL A 5 13.81 3.64 -4.27
CA VAL A 5 14.32 4.21 -2.99
C VAL A 5 13.24 5.05 -2.28
N HIS A 6 12.38 5.75 -3.02
CA HIS A 6 11.42 6.70 -2.43
C HIS A 6 10.14 6.03 -1.89
N VAL A 7 9.70 4.92 -2.49
CA VAL A 7 8.61 4.09 -1.95
C VAL A 7 9.03 3.46 -0.61
N PHE A 8 10.32 3.15 -0.47
CA PHE A 8 10.89 2.52 0.72
C PHE A 8 11.12 3.46 1.91
N LEU A 9 11.07 4.78 1.71
CA LEU A 9 11.05 5.74 2.82
C LEU A 9 9.76 5.59 3.67
N ALA A 10 8.66 5.15 3.05
CA ALA A 10 7.42 4.80 3.76
C ALA A 10 7.57 3.58 4.66
N LEU A 11 8.36 2.59 4.22
CA LEU A 11 8.64 1.35 4.96
C LEU A 11 9.51 1.57 6.21
N LEU A 12 10.27 2.67 6.27
CA LEU A 12 11.07 2.99 7.46
C LEU A 12 10.24 3.70 8.55
N ALA A 13 9.07 4.24 8.19
CA ALA A 13 8.14 4.88 9.14
C ALA A 13 7.29 3.86 9.94
N SER A 14 7.35 2.57 9.59
CA SER A 14 6.66 1.47 10.28
C SER A 14 7.56 0.71 11.27
N TYR A 15 8.86 1.02 11.33
CA TYR A 15 9.80 0.40 12.26
C TYR A 15 10.24 1.38 13.34
N ILE A 16 9.52 1.36 14.48
CA ILE A 16 9.98 1.51 15.88
C ILE A 16 8.69 1.46 16.71
N CYS A 17 8.18 0.25 16.99
CA CYS A 17 7.41 -0.07 18.20
C CYS A 17 6.93 -1.52 18.13
N SER A 18 7.77 -2.45 18.56
CA SER A 18 7.31 -3.69 19.16
C SER A 18 8.46 -4.25 19.98
N SER A 19 8.38 -4.03 21.29
CA SER A 19 9.22 -4.65 22.29
C SER A 19 8.73 -6.08 22.56
N ALA A 20 9.64 -7.06 22.47
CA ALA A 20 9.49 -8.47 22.86
C ALA A 20 8.33 -9.22 22.16
N ARG A 21 8.65 -10.24 21.36
CA ARG A 21 7.61 -11.07 20.73
C ARG A 21 7.06 -12.09 21.72
N ASP A 22 5.82 -11.84 22.16
CA ASP A 22 4.81 -12.88 22.35
C ASP A 22 4.10 -13.07 21.00
N PHE A 23 4.01 -14.30 20.49
CA PHE A 23 3.07 -14.59 19.40
C PHE A 23 1.68 -14.69 20.02
N PRO A 24 0.70 -13.84 19.67
CA PRO A 24 -0.64 -13.95 20.24
C PRO A 24 -1.26 -15.29 19.86
N ASP A 25 -2.25 -15.73 20.64
CA ASP A 25 -3.07 -16.87 20.25
C ASP A 25 -3.70 -16.59 18.89
N GLU A 26 -3.92 -17.65 18.11
CA GLU A 26 -4.44 -17.61 16.74
C GLU A 26 -3.41 -17.13 15.69
N SER A 27 -2.13 -17.02 16.05
CA SER A 27 -1.06 -16.69 15.08
C SER A 27 -0.93 -17.79 14.02
N ASN A 28 -1.09 -17.42 12.75
CA ASN A 28 -1.11 -18.39 11.65
C ASN A 28 0.23 -19.11 11.46
N ILE A 29 0.20 -20.41 11.12
CA ILE A 29 1.38 -21.19 10.78
C ILE A 29 1.45 -21.39 9.27
N GLN A 30 2.62 -21.14 8.68
CA GLN A 30 2.86 -21.20 7.25
C GLN A 30 4.16 -21.94 6.92
N LEU A 31 4.34 -22.29 5.65
CA LEU A 31 5.64 -22.68 5.12
C LEU A 31 6.47 -21.45 4.73
N TRP A 32 7.69 -21.36 5.24
CA TRP A 32 8.61 -20.29 4.91
C TRP A 32 10.00 -20.79 4.54
N THR A 33 10.83 -19.96 3.89
CA THR A 33 12.24 -20.31 3.67
C THR A 33 12.92 -20.55 5.02
N CYS A 34 13.61 -21.67 5.17
CA CYS A 34 14.32 -21.98 6.41
C CYS A 34 15.43 -20.94 6.69
N ASP A 35 15.24 -20.13 7.73
CA ASP A 35 16.15 -19.05 8.13
C ASP A 35 16.68 -19.20 9.57
N GLY A 36 16.10 -20.11 10.35
CA GLY A 36 16.50 -20.37 11.73
C GLY A 36 16.00 -19.34 12.74
N SER A 37 15.02 -18.51 12.36
CA SER A 37 14.34 -17.56 13.24
C SER A 37 13.62 -18.27 14.40
N ASP A 38 13.28 -17.51 15.43
CA ASP A 38 12.58 -18.04 16.61
C ASP A 38 11.15 -18.54 16.30
N GLY A 39 10.57 -18.09 15.18
CA GLY A 39 9.30 -18.59 14.63
C GLY A 39 9.39 -19.96 13.96
N GLN A 40 10.61 -20.49 13.74
CA GLN A 40 10.86 -21.79 13.09
C GLN A 40 11.41 -22.85 14.05
N LYS A 41 11.56 -22.53 15.33
CA LYS A 41 12.13 -23.43 16.33
C LYS A 41 11.02 -24.13 17.07
N TRP A 42 10.92 -25.43 16.86
CA TRP A 42 9.87 -26.27 17.39
C TRP A 42 10.44 -27.35 18.30
N GLU A 43 9.84 -27.53 19.46
CA GLU A 43 10.14 -28.61 20.38
C GLU A 43 8.98 -29.60 20.43
N LEU A 44 9.35 -30.88 20.47
CA LEU A 44 8.41 -31.97 20.55
C LEU A 44 8.42 -32.50 21.97
N MET A 45 7.27 -32.37 22.60
CA MET A 45 7.10 -32.62 24.02
C MET A 45 6.64 -34.05 24.26
N ASN A 46 6.94 -34.57 25.45
CA ASN A 46 6.54 -35.93 25.83
C ASN A 46 5.00 -36.10 25.97
N ASP A 47 4.26 -34.99 26.00
CA ASP A 47 2.80 -34.96 26.07
C ASP A 47 2.13 -34.90 24.70
N THR A 48 2.86 -35.21 23.63
CA THR A 48 2.39 -35.22 22.22
C THR A 48 2.09 -33.86 21.61
N THR A 49 2.38 -32.76 22.32
CA THR A 49 2.29 -31.40 21.76
C THR A 49 3.53 -31.03 20.96
N ILE A 50 3.33 -30.19 19.93
CA ILE A 50 4.40 -29.47 19.23
C ILE A 50 4.38 -28.05 19.76
N ARG A 51 5.50 -27.58 20.31
CA ARG A 51 5.58 -26.26 20.93
C ARG A 51 6.58 -25.37 20.24
N LEU A 52 6.23 -24.10 20.08
CA LEU A 52 7.18 -23.09 19.63
C LEU A 52 8.16 -22.80 20.77
N VAL A 53 9.47 -22.87 20.50
CA VAL A 53 10.51 -22.77 21.54
C VAL A 53 10.53 -21.39 22.23
N SER A 54 10.11 -20.34 21.52
CA SER A 54 10.21 -18.96 22.02
C SER A 54 9.15 -18.57 23.03
N ASP A 55 7.92 -19.09 22.92
CA ASP A 55 6.79 -18.75 23.80
C ASP A 55 6.10 -19.96 24.43
N MET A 56 6.56 -21.18 24.11
CA MET A 56 6.03 -22.46 24.59
C MET A 56 4.55 -22.71 24.27
N LYS A 57 3.98 -22.00 23.28
CA LYS A 57 2.62 -22.23 22.79
C LYS A 57 2.55 -23.43 21.84
N CYS A 58 1.36 -23.97 21.69
CA CYS A 58 1.11 -25.22 21.01
C CYS A 58 0.63 -25.00 19.57
N VAL A 59 1.08 -25.88 18.66
CA VAL A 59 0.45 -26.05 17.34
C VAL A 59 -0.96 -26.58 17.56
N ASP A 60 -1.95 -25.85 17.08
CA ASP A 60 -3.36 -26.02 17.40
C ASP A 60 -4.22 -26.02 16.12
N ILE A 61 -5.20 -26.92 16.06
CA ILE A 61 -6.19 -26.92 14.98
C ILE A 61 -7.29 -25.93 15.29
N SER A 62 -7.40 -24.91 14.44
CA SER A 62 -8.35 -23.81 14.61
C SER A 62 -9.78 -24.31 14.79
N ASN A 63 -10.44 -23.79 15.83
CA ASN A 63 -11.84 -24.05 16.15
C ASN A 63 -12.22 -25.55 16.19
N TYR A 64 -11.28 -26.42 16.55
CA TYR A 64 -11.50 -27.87 16.61
C TYR A 64 -11.90 -28.49 15.26
N GLY A 65 -11.40 -27.93 14.15
CA GLY A 65 -11.68 -28.43 12.80
C GLY A 65 -11.26 -29.89 12.60
N THR A 66 -12.12 -30.69 11.94
CA THR A 66 -11.84 -32.12 11.67
C THR A 66 -11.91 -32.48 10.19
N THR A 67 -11.92 -31.49 9.29
CA THR A 67 -12.05 -31.68 7.84
C THR A 67 -10.79 -31.26 7.10
N ASP A 68 -10.61 -31.76 5.87
CA ASP A 68 -9.56 -31.29 4.96
C ASP A 68 -9.70 -29.77 4.73
N GLY A 69 -8.59 -29.03 4.74
CA GLY A 69 -8.51 -27.57 4.71
C GLY A 69 -8.71 -26.86 6.06
N SER A 70 -8.83 -27.58 7.18
CA SER A 70 -8.91 -26.92 8.51
C SER A 70 -7.59 -26.25 8.85
N ASN A 71 -7.63 -24.96 9.21
CA ASN A 71 -6.42 -24.19 9.45
C ASN A 71 -5.68 -24.63 10.73
N ILE A 72 -4.36 -24.48 10.73
CA ILE A 72 -3.48 -24.74 11.87
C ILE A 72 -2.77 -23.44 12.27
N TRP A 73 -2.82 -23.11 13.56
CA TRP A 73 -2.28 -21.88 14.13
C TRP A 73 -1.55 -22.15 15.44
N LEU A 74 -0.98 -21.11 16.05
CA LEU A 74 -0.38 -21.16 17.38
C LEU A 74 -1.40 -20.74 18.44
N PHE A 75 -1.51 -21.50 19.53
CA PHE A 75 -2.44 -21.19 20.62
C PHE A 75 -1.88 -21.61 21.99
N THR A 76 -2.37 -20.99 23.06
CA THR A 76 -2.03 -21.36 24.44
C THR A 76 -2.24 -22.86 24.67
N CYS A 77 -1.22 -23.54 25.21
CA CYS A 77 -1.28 -24.98 25.45
C CYS A 77 -2.31 -25.35 26.53
N HIS A 78 -3.14 -26.37 26.26
CA HIS A 78 -4.16 -26.89 27.19
C HIS A 78 -3.74 -28.18 27.92
N THR A 79 -2.44 -28.36 28.15
CA THR A 79 -1.82 -29.65 28.52
C THR A 79 -2.22 -30.22 29.89
N SER A 80 -2.89 -29.43 30.73
CA SER A 80 -3.44 -29.87 32.02
C SER A 80 -4.88 -30.37 31.97
N ASP A 81 -5.59 -30.15 30.86
CA ASP A 81 -7.00 -30.48 30.70
C ASP A 81 -7.20 -31.51 29.59
N LYS A 82 -7.36 -32.78 29.98
CA LYS A 82 -7.48 -33.94 29.08
C LYS A 82 -8.91 -34.19 28.58
N THR A 83 -9.76 -33.16 28.57
CA THR A 83 -11.06 -33.27 27.92
C THR A 83 -10.88 -33.56 26.43
N PRO A 84 -11.81 -34.30 25.79
CA PRO A 84 -11.75 -34.57 24.35
C PRO A 84 -11.69 -33.30 23.49
N SER A 85 -12.13 -32.15 24.02
CA SER A 85 -12.06 -30.85 23.36
C SER A 85 -10.63 -30.37 23.12
N HIS A 86 -9.62 -30.83 23.87
CA HIS A 86 -8.24 -30.33 23.73
C HIS A 86 -7.30 -31.24 22.91
N GLN A 87 -7.87 -32.27 22.28
CA GLN A 87 -7.14 -33.13 21.35
C GLN A 87 -6.71 -32.39 20.06
N ASN A 88 -7.13 -31.14 19.87
CA ASN A 88 -6.75 -30.28 18.75
C ASN A 88 -5.29 -29.80 18.82
N GLN A 89 -4.59 -30.06 19.92
CA GLN A 89 -3.16 -29.75 20.12
C GLN A 89 -2.27 -31.01 20.19
N GLU A 90 -2.86 -32.20 20.00
CA GLU A 90 -2.17 -33.48 20.13
C GLU A 90 -1.82 -34.07 18.75
N TRP A 91 -0.55 -34.46 18.58
CA TRP A 91 0.02 -34.86 17.30
C TRP A 91 0.77 -36.20 17.38
N SER A 92 0.53 -37.08 16.41
CA SER A 92 1.21 -38.37 16.24
C SER A 92 2.27 -38.30 15.16
N PHE A 93 3.49 -38.69 15.49
CA PHE A 93 4.63 -38.74 14.58
C PHE A 93 4.79 -40.14 14.01
N ASN A 94 4.60 -40.27 12.70
CA ASN A 94 4.62 -41.57 12.04
C ASN A 94 6.01 -41.85 11.44
N SER A 95 6.36 -43.13 11.35
CA SER A 95 7.63 -43.59 10.77
C SER A 95 7.80 -43.27 9.28
N ASN A 96 6.70 -42.94 8.58
CA ASN A 96 6.70 -42.51 7.18
C ASN A 96 6.93 -40.99 7.02
N GLY A 97 7.18 -40.25 8.11
CA GLY A 97 7.45 -38.81 8.10
C GLY A 97 6.21 -37.91 8.15
N THR A 98 5.00 -38.46 8.25
CA THR A 98 3.79 -37.66 8.43
C THR A 98 3.55 -37.32 9.90
N ILE A 99 2.92 -36.15 10.12
CA ILE A 99 2.41 -35.71 11.42
C ILE A 99 0.90 -35.75 11.34
N THR A 100 0.26 -36.52 12.21
CA THR A 100 -1.19 -36.77 12.18
C THR A 100 -1.87 -36.17 13.42
N SER A 101 -2.99 -35.49 13.22
CA SER A 101 -3.86 -35.01 14.30
C SER A 101 -4.45 -36.21 15.05
N VAL A 102 -4.31 -36.23 16.38
CA VAL A 102 -4.95 -37.25 17.22
C VAL A 102 -6.48 -37.11 17.19
N MET A 103 -6.99 -35.88 17.06
CA MET A 103 -8.43 -35.59 16.98
C MET A 103 -9.10 -36.07 15.70
N SER A 104 -8.51 -35.77 14.53
CA SER A 104 -9.18 -35.99 13.23
C SER A 104 -8.61 -37.17 12.41
N GLY A 105 -7.40 -37.62 12.71
CA GLY A 105 -6.68 -38.59 11.90
C GLY A 105 -6.15 -38.03 10.56
N LEU A 106 -6.35 -36.74 10.29
CA LEU A 106 -5.80 -36.04 9.13
C LEU A 106 -4.34 -35.62 9.38
N CYS A 107 -3.60 -35.40 8.31
CA CYS A 107 -2.18 -35.05 8.36
C CYS A 107 -1.98 -33.53 8.30
N ILE A 108 -0.91 -33.03 8.90
CA ILE A 108 -0.43 -31.67 8.64
C ILE A 108 0.07 -31.61 7.19
N GLY A 109 -0.56 -30.76 6.38
CA GLY A 109 -0.28 -30.54 4.97
C GLY A 109 -0.22 -29.05 4.63
N THR A 110 0.01 -28.77 3.34
CA THR A 110 0.21 -27.43 2.78
C THR A 110 -0.05 -27.45 1.28
N SER A 111 -0.35 -26.30 0.71
CA SER A 111 -0.24 -26.06 -0.74
C SER A 111 1.21 -25.74 -1.14
N ASP A 112 1.58 -25.93 -2.41
CA ASP A 112 2.96 -25.78 -2.87
C ASP A 112 3.43 -24.31 -2.87
N GLY A 113 4.49 -23.98 -2.11
CA GLY A 113 5.13 -22.65 -2.16
C GLY A 113 5.56 -22.07 -0.81
N THR A 114 6.30 -20.95 -0.87
CA THR A 114 6.61 -20.11 0.30
C THR A 114 5.42 -19.20 0.61
N GLY A 115 5.06 -19.05 1.88
CA GLY A 115 3.84 -18.36 2.33
C GLY A 115 2.58 -19.23 2.26
N SER A 116 2.71 -20.50 1.88
CA SER A 116 1.60 -21.44 1.87
C SER A 116 1.12 -21.73 3.28
N ASN A 117 -0.19 -21.78 3.44
CA ASN A 117 -0.82 -22.06 4.71
C ASN A 117 -0.60 -23.51 5.16
N VAL A 118 -0.35 -23.72 6.45
CA VAL A 118 -0.31 -25.05 7.05
C VAL A 118 -1.70 -25.43 7.53
N GLU A 119 -2.21 -26.57 7.07
CA GLU A 119 -3.61 -26.98 7.26
C GLU A 119 -3.75 -28.50 7.37
N LEU A 120 -4.90 -28.98 7.85
CA LEU A 120 -5.20 -30.41 7.82
C LEU A 120 -5.51 -30.88 6.41
N GLN A 121 -4.91 -31.98 6.00
CA GLN A 121 -5.18 -32.61 4.70
C GLN A 121 -5.31 -34.12 4.81
N THR A 122 -6.00 -34.72 3.85
CA THR A 122 -6.02 -36.17 3.65
C THR A 122 -4.59 -36.73 3.52
N CYS A 123 -4.28 -37.77 4.31
CA CYS A 123 -2.92 -38.34 4.35
C CYS A 123 -2.50 -39.06 3.04
N THR A 124 -3.41 -39.24 2.06
CA THR A 124 -3.18 -39.94 0.78
C THR A 124 -3.93 -39.29 -0.40
N GLY A 125 -3.31 -39.15 -1.59
CA GLY A 125 -4.00 -38.75 -2.82
C GLY A 125 -3.09 -38.27 -3.99
N PRO A 126 -3.62 -38.07 -5.21
CA PRO A 126 -2.84 -37.75 -6.43
C PRO A 126 -2.41 -36.27 -6.57
N LYS A 127 -3.04 -35.34 -5.82
CA LYS A 127 -2.56 -33.95 -5.66
C LYS A 127 -1.32 -33.86 -4.73
N VAL A 128 -0.85 -35.01 -4.26
CA VAL A 128 0.02 -35.17 -3.08
C VAL A 128 1.24 -36.05 -3.44
N ASP A 129 1.65 -36.08 -4.70
CA ASP A 129 2.79 -36.86 -5.16
C ASP A 129 4.03 -35.95 -5.34
N ILE A 130 4.96 -36.11 -4.37
CA ILE A 130 6.43 -36.00 -4.46
C ILE A 130 7.13 -34.90 -3.63
N LEU A 131 6.45 -33.88 -3.06
CA LEU A 131 7.17 -32.84 -2.28
C LEU A 131 6.67 -32.53 -0.85
N ASN A 132 5.50 -33.03 -0.41
CA ASN A 132 4.85 -32.57 0.83
C ASN A 132 4.76 -33.58 2.01
N ARG A 133 5.57 -34.66 2.05
CA ARG A 133 5.26 -35.81 2.94
C ARG A 133 6.26 -36.19 4.03
N THR A 134 7.44 -35.59 4.07
CA THR A 134 8.44 -35.91 5.10
C THR A 134 8.75 -34.65 5.89
N TRP A 135 8.02 -34.47 6.99
CA TRP A 135 8.38 -33.51 8.00
C TRP A 135 9.66 -34.00 8.68
N GLU A 136 10.80 -33.49 8.24
CA GLU A 136 12.10 -33.87 8.78
C GLU A 136 12.52 -32.92 9.89
N ARG A 137 13.22 -33.46 10.91
CA ARG A 137 13.88 -32.62 11.91
C ARG A 137 15.22 -32.13 11.39
N GLY A 138 15.38 -30.81 11.40
CA GLY A 138 16.64 -30.15 11.08
C GLY A 138 16.89 -29.96 9.58
N CYS A 139 17.57 -28.87 9.26
CA CYS A 139 17.91 -28.48 7.88
C CYS A 139 19.41 -28.63 7.64
N ASN A 140 19.79 -29.07 6.44
CA ASN A 140 21.18 -29.09 5.98
C ASN A 140 21.33 -28.27 4.68
N PRO A 141 21.12 -26.94 4.71
CA PRO A 141 21.61 -26.08 3.63
C PRO A 141 23.15 -26.08 3.66
N PRO A 142 23.82 -25.82 2.51
CA PRO A 142 25.27 -25.92 2.39
C PRO A 142 26.11 -25.04 3.34
N GLU A 143 25.50 -24.20 4.19
CA GLU A 143 26.22 -23.24 5.04
C GLU A 143 25.83 -23.19 6.53
N LYS A 144 24.75 -23.85 7.03
CA LYS A 144 24.40 -23.84 8.48
C LYS A 144 23.50 -25.02 8.89
N GLU A 145 23.89 -25.75 9.94
CA GLU A 145 23.08 -26.82 10.55
C GLU A 145 21.98 -26.17 11.42
N LEU A 146 20.73 -26.14 10.93
CA LEU A 146 19.59 -25.57 11.67
C LEU A 146 18.99 -26.66 12.56
N LYS A 147 19.28 -26.61 13.87
CA LYS A 147 18.72 -27.52 14.88
C LYS A 147 17.30 -27.08 15.26
N ASN A 148 16.41 -28.04 15.52
CA ASN A 148 15.02 -27.85 15.99
C ASN A 148 14.04 -27.20 15.00
N THR A 149 14.23 -27.36 13.69
CA THR A 149 13.22 -26.98 12.68
C THR A 149 12.40 -28.20 12.25
N ILE A 150 11.14 -27.95 11.84
CA ILE A 150 10.24 -28.94 11.21
C ILE A 150 10.05 -28.49 9.76
N ARG A 151 10.48 -29.30 8.77
CA ARG A 151 10.57 -28.87 7.35
C ARG A 151 9.85 -29.77 6.36
N VAL A 152 9.44 -29.20 5.23
CA VAL A 152 8.98 -29.90 4.02
C VAL A 152 9.84 -29.42 2.84
N GLY A 153 10.62 -30.31 2.25
CA GLY A 153 11.58 -29.94 1.20
C GLY A 153 12.63 -28.94 1.70
N GLN A 154 12.65 -27.74 1.10
CA GLN A 154 13.54 -26.63 1.49
C GLN A 154 12.86 -25.55 2.37
N LEU A 155 11.60 -25.78 2.75
CA LEU A 155 10.80 -24.82 3.53
C LEU A 155 10.56 -25.34 4.96
N CYS A 156 10.46 -24.43 5.91
CA CYS A 156 10.28 -24.70 7.33
C CYS A 156 8.89 -24.22 7.80
N MET A 157 8.31 -24.94 8.75
CA MET A 157 7.12 -24.49 9.49
C MET A 157 7.46 -23.24 10.28
N ASP A 158 6.68 -22.18 10.11
CA ASP A 158 7.00 -20.83 10.57
C ASP A 158 5.72 -20.14 11.06
N VAL A 159 5.73 -19.55 12.27
CA VAL A 159 4.57 -18.80 12.84
C VAL A 159 4.46 -17.37 12.27
N GLY A 160 5.18 -17.10 11.18
CA GLY A 160 5.50 -15.75 10.77
C GLY A 160 6.50 -15.17 11.77
N SER A 161 7.79 -15.45 11.59
CA SER A 161 8.77 -14.53 12.13
C SER A 161 8.39 -13.13 11.61
N LYS A 162 8.07 -12.19 12.51
CA LYS A 162 7.81 -10.83 12.09
C LYS A 162 9.16 -10.31 11.63
N ALA A 163 9.45 -10.52 10.34
CA ALA A 163 10.36 -9.74 9.52
C ALA A 163 10.59 -8.38 10.19
N SER A 164 11.71 -8.22 10.90
CA SER A 164 11.91 -7.06 11.75
C SER A 164 13.36 -6.70 11.92
N CYS A 165 13.63 -5.40 11.83
CA CYS A 165 14.94 -4.82 12.11
C CYS A 165 15.41 -5.01 13.56
N GLN A 166 14.60 -5.61 14.43
CA GLN A 166 14.99 -6.00 15.79
C GLN A 166 15.64 -7.40 15.84
N GLU A 167 15.57 -8.17 14.77
CA GLU A 167 15.90 -9.60 14.78
C GLU A 167 17.13 -9.92 13.94
N THR A 168 17.84 -10.98 14.32
CA THR A 168 18.97 -11.49 13.53
C THR A 168 18.42 -12.36 12.39
N PRO A 169 18.91 -12.24 11.14
CA PRO A 169 20.09 -11.46 10.72
C PRO A 169 19.80 -10.00 10.33
N TRP A 170 18.54 -9.56 10.24
CA TRP A 170 18.20 -8.27 9.62
C TRP A 170 18.73 -7.05 10.38
N ASN A 171 18.77 -7.10 11.70
CA ASN A 171 19.32 -6.06 12.57
C ASN A 171 20.79 -5.71 12.27
N THR A 172 21.53 -6.60 11.59
CA THR A 172 22.92 -6.37 11.18
C THR A 172 23.04 -5.55 9.89
N TYR A 173 21.97 -5.40 9.12
CA TYR A 173 22.01 -4.68 7.86
C TYR A 173 21.89 -3.17 8.07
N PRO A 174 22.60 -2.35 7.26
CA PRO A 174 22.54 -0.89 7.34
C PRO A 174 21.11 -0.33 7.26
N TYR A 175 20.22 -0.91 6.44
CA TYR A 175 18.84 -0.43 6.34
C TYR A 175 18.05 -0.51 7.66
N CYS A 176 18.49 -1.35 8.61
CA CYS A 176 17.90 -1.47 9.94
C CYS A 176 18.50 -0.53 10.98
N ASN A 177 19.56 0.21 10.66
CA ASN A 177 20.17 1.17 11.59
C ASN A 177 19.39 2.50 11.59
N PRO A 178 18.70 2.86 12.70
CA PRO A 178 17.89 4.08 12.76
C PRO A 178 18.73 5.37 12.79
N ASN A 179 20.05 5.27 12.98
CA ASN A 179 20.95 6.43 12.98
C ASN A 179 21.40 6.84 11.56
N LEU A 180 21.12 6.01 10.54
CA LEU A 180 21.38 6.37 9.16
C LEU A 180 20.21 7.16 8.59
N ASP A 181 20.50 8.05 7.64
CA ASP A 181 19.45 8.78 6.95
C ASP A 181 18.53 7.82 6.16
N PRO A 182 17.23 8.15 6.05
CA PRO A 182 16.27 7.29 5.39
C PRO A 182 16.63 6.91 3.93
N ASP A 183 17.25 7.81 3.15
CA ASP A 183 17.63 7.54 1.76
C ASP A 183 18.74 6.49 1.67
N SER A 184 19.76 6.60 2.53
CA SER A 184 20.85 5.62 2.62
C SER A 184 20.33 4.25 3.02
N ARG A 185 19.38 4.19 3.98
CA ARG A 185 18.74 2.95 4.41
C ARG A 185 17.94 2.31 3.27
N ALA A 186 17.13 3.10 2.57
CA ALA A 186 16.36 2.63 1.42
C ALA A 186 17.26 2.15 0.27
N LYS A 187 18.36 2.86 -0.03
CA LYS A 187 19.35 2.43 -1.03
C LYS A 187 20.00 1.08 -0.69
N ASP A 188 20.42 0.87 0.56
CA ASP A 188 20.98 -0.39 0.99
C ASP A 188 19.96 -1.54 0.85
N LEU A 189 18.73 -1.33 1.31
CA LEU A 189 17.66 -2.33 1.19
C LEU A 189 17.36 -2.70 -0.27
N VAL A 190 17.17 -1.71 -1.14
CA VAL A 190 16.91 -1.94 -2.58
C VAL A 190 18.11 -2.59 -3.26
N SER A 191 19.34 -2.27 -2.86
CA SER A 191 20.55 -2.91 -3.42
C SER A 191 20.59 -4.42 -3.14
N ARG A 192 19.97 -4.85 -2.04
CA ARG A 192 19.89 -6.26 -1.64
C ARG A 192 18.80 -7.01 -2.37
N MET A 193 17.82 -6.34 -2.97
CA MET A 193 16.70 -6.96 -3.70
C MET A 193 17.11 -7.44 -5.10
N ASN A 194 16.60 -8.60 -5.50
CA ASN A 194 16.65 -9.05 -6.89
C ASN A 194 15.63 -8.28 -7.75
N THR A 195 15.64 -8.49 -9.06
CA THR A 195 14.77 -7.74 -9.99
C THR A 195 13.30 -8.02 -9.75
N ILE A 196 12.91 -9.26 -9.48
CA ILE A 196 11.52 -9.64 -9.21
C ILE A 196 11.03 -8.97 -7.94
N GLU A 197 11.82 -9.04 -6.86
CA GLU A 197 11.51 -8.35 -5.62
C GLU A 197 11.36 -6.85 -5.85
N LYS A 198 12.25 -6.19 -6.61
CA LYS A 198 12.08 -4.76 -6.93
C LYS A 198 10.77 -4.46 -7.66
N ILE A 199 10.40 -5.31 -8.62
CA ILE A 199 9.16 -5.16 -9.38
C ILE A 199 7.94 -5.29 -8.46
N THR A 200 7.93 -6.27 -7.54
CA THR A 200 6.78 -6.44 -6.64
C THR A 200 6.55 -5.23 -5.73
N GLN A 201 7.59 -4.47 -5.40
CA GLN A 201 7.47 -3.25 -4.58
C GLN A 201 6.97 -2.04 -5.37
N MET A 202 6.89 -2.14 -6.69
CA MET A 202 6.31 -1.11 -7.57
C MET A 202 4.82 -1.36 -7.84
N LEU A 203 4.22 -2.35 -7.16
CA LEU A 203 2.83 -2.75 -7.30
C LEU A 203 2.05 -2.41 -6.04
N SER A 204 0.77 -2.02 -6.18
CA SER A 204 -0.14 -1.88 -5.04
C SER A 204 -0.42 -3.21 -4.34
N ASP A 205 -0.05 -4.30 -5.00
CA ASP A 205 -0.14 -5.63 -4.45
C ASP A 205 1.06 -5.93 -3.56
N LYS A 206 0.72 -6.43 -2.39
CA LYS A 206 1.36 -6.12 -1.11
C LYS A 206 2.46 -7.13 -0.79
N ASP A 207 3.17 -7.63 -1.79
CA ASP A 207 4.13 -8.70 -1.53
C ASP A 207 5.30 -8.10 -0.74
N GLY A 208 5.52 -8.58 0.49
CA GLY A 208 6.73 -8.23 1.24
C GLY A 208 7.98 -8.81 0.58
N VAL A 209 9.15 -8.55 1.19
CA VAL A 209 10.41 -9.23 0.84
C VAL A 209 10.94 -9.92 2.09
N PRO A 210 10.40 -11.10 2.47
CA PRO A 210 10.60 -11.54 3.85
C PRO A 210 11.99 -12.10 4.11
N ARG A 211 12.75 -12.54 3.09
CA ARG A 211 14.20 -12.83 3.27
C ARG A 211 14.98 -11.59 3.75
N LEU A 212 14.49 -10.39 3.43
CA LEU A 212 15.04 -9.11 3.87
C LEU A 212 14.27 -8.53 5.05
N GLY A 213 13.36 -9.29 5.66
CA GLY A 213 12.61 -8.80 6.79
C GLY A 213 11.73 -7.58 6.44
N VAL A 214 11.26 -7.48 5.18
CA VAL A 214 10.35 -6.42 4.74
C VAL A 214 8.93 -6.99 4.70
N PRO A 215 8.00 -6.52 5.54
CA PRO A 215 6.61 -6.96 5.49
C PRO A 215 5.90 -6.36 4.26
N PRO A 216 4.76 -6.94 3.88
CA PRO A 216 3.75 -6.25 3.08
C PRO A 216 3.49 -4.83 3.58
N PHE A 217 3.20 -3.91 2.66
CA PHE A 217 2.74 -2.57 2.97
C PHE A 217 1.65 -2.14 2.01
N GLY A 218 0.90 -1.11 2.40
CA GLY A 218 -0.23 -0.64 1.63
C GLY A 218 -0.50 0.85 1.80
N HIS A 219 -1.68 1.24 1.36
CA HIS A 219 -2.18 2.61 1.41
C HIS A 219 -3.54 2.65 2.13
N THR A 220 -4.06 3.85 2.31
CA THR A 220 -5.40 4.13 2.83
C THR A 220 -5.93 5.42 2.20
N GLU A 221 -7.21 5.70 2.40
CA GLU A 221 -7.84 6.95 1.98
C GLU A 221 -8.08 7.83 3.21
N CYS A 222 -7.77 9.13 3.09
CA CYS A 222 -7.74 10.04 4.25
C CYS A 222 -8.49 11.36 4.03
N THR A 223 -9.22 11.53 2.92
CA THR A 223 -9.80 12.80 2.45
C THR A 223 -10.46 13.65 3.55
N HIS A 224 -11.24 13.02 4.44
CA HIS A 224 -11.92 13.69 5.55
C HIS A 224 -12.07 12.78 6.79
N GLY A 225 -11.04 11.99 7.05
CA GLY A 225 -11.07 10.85 7.96
C GLY A 225 -10.36 9.67 7.31
N THR A 226 -9.71 8.81 8.08
CA THR A 226 -9.21 7.54 7.52
C THR A 226 -10.40 6.63 7.22
N LEU A 227 -10.36 5.95 6.08
CA LEU A 227 -11.46 5.12 5.61
C LEU A 227 -11.83 4.06 6.66
N ASN A 228 -13.09 4.06 7.05
CA ASN A 228 -13.65 3.12 8.00
C ASN A 228 -14.12 1.85 7.26
N ASP A 229 -13.62 0.69 7.66
CA ASP A 229 -13.98 -0.62 7.10
C ASP A 229 -15.02 -1.37 7.96
N GLY A 230 -15.55 -0.72 8.99
CA GLY A 230 -16.49 -1.29 9.96
C GLY A 230 -15.84 -2.02 11.13
N THR A 231 -14.52 -2.23 11.11
CA THR A 231 -13.79 -2.94 12.19
C THR A 231 -13.11 -1.99 13.16
N LEU A 232 -12.50 -0.91 12.63
CA LEU A 232 -11.86 0.15 13.43
C LEU A 232 -12.54 1.47 13.11
N LEU A 233 -13.39 1.92 14.05
CA LEU A 233 -14.14 3.16 13.91
C LEU A 233 -13.21 4.36 14.05
N THR A 234 -13.30 5.27 13.08
CA THR A 234 -12.50 6.49 12.97
C THR A 234 -13.42 7.70 12.81
N THR A 235 -12.91 8.90 13.08
CA THR A 235 -13.70 10.13 13.01
C THR A 235 -14.01 10.46 11.55
N LEU A 236 -15.29 10.61 11.24
CA LEU A 236 -15.76 11.13 9.94
C LEU A 236 -15.98 12.63 10.04
N PHE A 237 -15.02 13.41 9.56
CA PHE A 237 -15.14 14.86 9.49
C PHE A 237 -16.05 15.27 8.31
N PRO A 238 -16.54 16.53 8.28
CA PRO A 238 -17.19 17.08 7.10
C PRO A 238 -16.34 16.88 5.84
N GLN A 239 -16.98 16.75 4.68
CA GLN A 239 -16.24 16.58 3.43
C GLN A 239 -15.30 17.79 3.16
N ALA A 240 -14.17 17.57 2.47
CA ALA A 240 -13.07 18.55 2.33
C ALA A 240 -13.48 19.95 1.84
N LEU A 241 -14.49 20.05 0.96
CA LEU A 241 -15.05 21.34 0.55
C LEU A 241 -15.56 22.18 1.75
N SER A 242 -16.04 21.53 2.79
CA SER A 242 -16.48 22.18 4.04
C SER A 242 -15.30 22.70 4.87
N PHE A 243 -14.13 22.06 4.78
CA PHE A 243 -12.91 22.55 5.43
C PHE A 243 -12.54 23.91 4.82
N ALA A 244 -12.56 24.02 3.50
CA ALA A 244 -12.28 25.27 2.78
C ALA A 244 -13.25 26.40 3.15
N ARG A 245 -14.54 26.06 3.31
CA ARG A 245 -15.61 27.01 3.68
C ARG A 245 -15.47 27.57 5.10
N SER A 246 -14.64 26.97 5.96
CA SER A 246 -14.32 27.55 7.26
C SER A 246 -13.44 28.80 7.14
N PHE A 247 -12.66 28.91 6.06
CA PHE A 247 -11.57 29.89 5.91
C PHE A 247 -10.60 29.92 7.10
N ASP A 248 -10.50 28.82 7.85
CA ASP A 248 -9.65 28.68 9.02
C ASP A 248 -8.53 27.67 8.77
N ARG A 249 -7.33 28.21 8.53
CA ARG A 249 -6.10 27.41 8.29
C ARG A 249 -5.77 26.50 9.46
N ASN A 250 -5.97 26.96 10.69
CA ASN A 250 -5.65 26.19 11.89
C ASN A 250 -6.62 25.03 12.08
N LEU A 251 -7.89 25.23 11.72
CA LEU A 251 -8.88 24.16 11.71
C LEU A 251 -8.52 23.06 10.71
N VAL A 252 -8.17 23.42 9.46
CA VAL A 252 -7.72 22.44 8.45
C VAL A 252 -6.52 21.64 8.95
N HIS A 253 -5.53 22.32 9.55
CA HIS A 253 -4.36 21.67 10.12
C HIS A 253 -4.72 20.71 11.26
N SER A 254 -5.58 21.15 12.19
CA SER A 254 -5.98 20.37 13.36
C SER A 254 -6.78 19.12 12.97
N ILE A 255 -7.65 19.24 11.96
CA ILE A 255 -8.37 18.10 11.39
C ILE A 255 -7.37 17.10 10.77
N ALA A 256 -6.44 17.57 9.95
CA ALA A 256 -5.44 16.71 9.33
C ALA A 256 -4.53 16.01 10.36
N ARG A 257 -4.21 16.68 11.46
CA ARG A 257 -3.48 16.10 12.59
C ARG A 257 -4.26 14.99 13.29
N ALA A 258 -5.56 15.22 13.57
CA ALA A 258 -6.42 14.19 14.14
C ALA A 258 -6.56 12.97 13.21
N ILE A 259 -6.71 13.20 11.90
CA ILE A 259 -6.72 12.13 10.89
C ILE A 259 -5.39 11.35 10.94
N SER A 260 -4.26 12.04 11.05
CA SER A 260 -2.95 11.41 11.14
C SER A 260 -2.78 10.49 12.35
N ASP A 261 -3.19 10.96 13.54
CA ASP A 261 -3.17 10.16 14.77
C ASP A 261 -4.02 8.88 14.60
N GLU A 262 -5.20 9.00 14.00
CA GLU A 262 -6.08 7.86 13.75
C GLU A 262 -5.51 6.89 12.70
N VAL A 263 -4.90 7.40 11.62
CA VAL A 263 -4.21 6.57 10.62
C VAL A 263 -3.11 5.75 11.29
N ARG A 264 -2.28 6.39 12.13
CA ARG A 264 -1.20 5.70 12.81
C ARG A 264 -1.71 4.67 13.81
N ALA A 265 -2.70 5.03 14.61
CA ALA A 265 -3.31 4.11 15.57
C ALA A 265 -3.90 2.88 14.86
N LYS A 266 -4.65 3.11 13.77
CA LYS A 266 -5.24 2.05 12.96
C LYS A 266 -4.18 1.16 12.33
N HIS A 267 -3.13 1.74 11.78
CA HIS A 267 -2.00 1.00 11.21
C HIS A 267 -1.30 0.13 12.24
N ASN A 268 -1.02 0.66 13.43
CA ASN A 268 -0.36 -0.09 14.50
C ASN A 268 -1.20 -1.29 14.97
N THR A 269 -2.52 -1.10 15.12
CA THR A 269 -3.46 -2.19 15.46
C THR A 269 -3.48 -3.25 14.37
N ALA A 270 -3.64 -2.85 13.11
CA ALA A 270 -3.68 -3.77 11.98
C ALA A 270 -2.36 -4.55 11.82
N ASN A 271 -1.21 -3.89 11.94
CA ASN A 271 0.10 -4.56 11.92
C ASN A 271 0.29 -5.54 13.08
N ALA A 272 -0.27 -5.27 14.26
CA ALA A 272 -0.23 -6.20 15.38
C ALA A 272 -0.89 -7.54 14.99
N GLU A 273 -1.98 -7.46 14.22
CA GLU A 273 -2.77 -8.57 13.68
C GLU A 273 -2.30 -9.07 12.30
N ASN A 274 -1.13 -8.65 11.83
CA ASN A 274 -0.58 -8.99 10.50
C ASN A 274 -1.49 -8.59 9.32
N LYS A 275 -2.29 -7.52 9.49
CA LYS A 275 -3.10 -6.91 8.45
C LYS A 275 -2.37 -5.71 7.86
N TYR A 276 -1.85 -5.89 6.64
CA TYR A 276 -1.08 -4.87 5.92
C TYR A 276 -1.86 -4.28 4.72
N ASP A 277 -3.05 -4.82 4.50
CA ASP A 277 -3.89 -4.54 3.35
C ASP A 277 -4.53 -3.15 3.42
N TYR A 278 -5.03 -2.67 2.28
CA TYR A 278 -5.95 -1.54 2.29
C TYR A 278 -7.16 -1.88 3.19
N PRO A 279 -7.57 -1.00 4.12
CA PRO A 279 -7.21 0.41 4.26
C PRO A 279 -6.35 0.71 5.50
N TYR A 280 -5.34 -0.12 5.78
CA TYR A 280 -4.49 -0.04 6.99
C TYR A 280 -3.09 0.53 6.73
N GLY A 281 -2.78 0.97 5.52
CA GLY A 281 -1.48 1.54 5.18
C GLY A 281 -1.23 2.93 5.79
N LEU A 282 0.03 3.37 5.76
CA LEU A 282 0.45 4.71 6.20
C LEU A 282 0.42 5.74 5.06
N ILE A 283 0.19 5.30 3.83
CA ILE A 283 0.19 6.18 2.67
C ILE A 283 -1.24 6.62 2.41
N CYS A 284 -1.54 7.86 2.76
CA CYS A 284 -2.84 8.47 2.56
C CYS A 284 -2.94 9.02 1.15
N TRP A 285 -3.89 8.52 0.36
CA TRP A 285 -4.24 9.12 -0.92
C TRP A 285 -5.07 10.39 -0.74
N ALA A 286 -4.49 11.39 -0.10
CA ALA A 286 -5.08 12.69 0.17
C ALA A 286 -3.95 13.73 0.31
N PRO A 287 -4.22 15.02 0.01
CA PRO A 287 -5.53 15.60 -0.31
C PRO A 287 -5.88 15.57 -1.81
N VAL A 288 -7.16 15.79 -2.13
CA VAL A 288 -7.64 16.05 -3.49
C VAL A 288 -7.55 17.55 -3.78
N LEU A 289 -6.73 17.93 -4.76
CA LEU A 289 -6.35 19.31 -5.08
C LEU A 289 -6.83 19.79 -6.45
N ASN A 290 -7.65 18.96 -7.10
CA ASN A 290 -8.25 19.33 -8.37
C ASN A 290 -9.30 20.41 -8.15
N VAL A 291 -9.19 21.46 -8.95
CA VAL A 291 -10.10 22.61 -8.94
C VAL A 291 -11.51 22.13 -9.32
N CYS A 292 -12.53 22.53 -8.57
CA CYS A 292 -13.94 22.24 -8.91
C CYS A 292 -14.41 23.07 -10.12
N ARG A 293 -13.90 22.72 -11.31
CA ARG A 293 -14.09 23.40 -12.60
C ARG A 293 -14.46 22.38 -13.68
N ASP A 294 -15.30 22.80 -14.63
CA ASP A 294 -15.69 21.98 -15.78
C ASP A 294 -15.04 22.53 -17.07
N LEU A 295 -13.83 22.05 -17.34
CA LEU A 295 -13.04 22.50 -18.50
C LEU A 295 -13.76 22.25 -19.85
N PRO A 296 -14.41 21.08 -20.09
CA PRO A 296 -15.17 20.84 -21.32
C PRO A 296 -16.29 21.85 -21.57
N LEU A 297 -17.01 22.28 -20.52
CA LEU A 297 -18.06 23.28 -20.66
C LEU A 297 -17.50 24.66 -20.97
N LEU A 298 -16.41 25.04 -20.31
CA LEU A 298 -15.79 26.33 -20.53
C LEU A 298 -15.31 26.47 -21.97
N ILE A 299 -14.71 25.42 -22.53
CA ILE A 299 -14.33 25.37 -23.96
C ILE A 299 -15.56 25.54 -24.86
N ARG A 300 -16.67 24.85 -24.56
CA ARG A 300 -17.93 24.99 -25.33
C ARG A 300 -18.50 26.40 -25.23
N ILE A 301 -18.59 26.97 -24.03
CA ILE A 301 -19.08 28.33 -23.81
C ILE A 301 -18.19 29.34 -24.54
N SER A 302 -16.86 29.21 -24.43
CA SER A 302 -15.93 30.11 -25.11
C SER A 302 -16.07 30.02 -26.64
N HIS A 303 -16.24 28.82 -27.20
CA HIS A 303 -16.51 28.65 -28.63
C HIS A 303 -17.84 29.27 -29.05
N THR A 304 -18.92 29.05 -28.30
CA THR A 304 -20.24 29.64 -28.62
C THR A 304 -20.22 31.17 -28.52
N MET A 305 -19.57 31.72 -27.48
CA MET A 305 -19.40 33.17 -27.32
C MET A 305 -18.53 33.78 -28.43
N TYR A 306 -17.46 33.08 -28.86
CA TYR A 306 -16.62 33.52 -29.96
C TYR A 306 -17.41 33.57 -31.28
N CYS A 307 -18.11 32.48 -31.63
CA CYS A 307 -18.92 32.40 -32.85
C CYS A 307 -20.06 33.43 -32.90
N ASN A 308 -20.72 33.72 -31.79
CA ASN A 308 -21.78 34.74 -31.75
C ASN A 308 -21.24 36.18 -31.94
N ASN A 309 -20.02 36.47 -31.48
CA ASN A 309 -19.43 37.80 -31.62
C ASN A 309 -18.93 38.08 -33.04
N THR A 310 -18.44 37.07 -33.77
CA THR A 310 -18.10 37.21 -35.20
C THR A 310 -19.33 37.51 -36.05
N PHE A 311 -20.51 37.02 -35.65
CA PHE A 311 -21.76 37.24 -36.39
C PHE A 311 -22.39 38.63 -36.14
N LEU A 312 -22.05 39.31 -35.04
CA LEU A 312 -22.66 40.59 -34.64
C LEU A 312 -21.77 41.82 -34.89
N GLY A 313 -20.53 41.66 -35.34
CA GLY A 313 -19.64 42.78 -35.71
C GLY A 313 -19.33 43.77 -34.58
N ARG A 314 -19.50 43.38 -33.30
CA ARG A 314 -19.27 44.27 -32.15
C ARG A 314 -17.99 43.92 -31.40
N ASN A 315 -17.07 44.88 -31.35
CA ASN A 315 -15.89 44.89 -30.47
C ASN A 315 -16.28 45.19 -29.01
N THR A 316 -17.09 44.34 -28.38
CA THR A 316 -17.37 44.45 -26.95
C THR A 316 -16.27 43.75 -26.14
N LYS A 317 -15.36 44.53 -25.57
CA LYS A 317 -14.47 44.09 -24.49
C LYS A 317 -15.34 43.73 -23.27
N PHE A 318 -15.67 42.46 -23.10
CA PHE A 318 -16.21 41.99 -21.83
C PHE A 318 -15.09 41.97 -20.79
N LEU A 319 -15.23 42.79 -19.75
CA LEU A 319 -14.52 42.58 -18.48
C LEU A 319 -15.04 41.27 -17.88
N THR A 320 -14.36 40.16 -18.15
CA THR A 320 -14.51 38.88 -17.44
C THR A 320 -14.05 39.06 -15.99
N LYS A 321 -14.86 39.74 -15.17
CA LYS A 321 -14.54 39.97 -13.76
C LYS A 321 -15.29 39.09 -12.77
N THR A 322 -16.15 38.18 -13.22
CA THR A 322 -16.70 37.12 -12.36
C THR A 322 -17.22 35.96 -13.23
N ILE A 323 -16.31 35.14 -13.76
CA ILE A 323 -16.68 33.76 -14.08
C ILE A 323 -16.57 33.05 -12.72
N SER A 324 -17.72 32.71 -12.12
CA SER A 324 -17.76 31.71 -11.06
C SER A 324 -17.05 30.47 -11.63
N LEU A 325 -15.89 30.13 -11.08
CA LEU A 325 -15.16 28.93 -11.48
C LEU A 325 -15.88 27.68 -10.94
N PHE A 326 -16.83 27.84 -10.00
CA PHE A 326 -17.67 26.75 -9.48
C PHE A 326 -18.50 26.15 -10.60
N GLN A 327 -18.21 24.89 -10.94
CA GLN A 327 -19.08 24.16 -11.84
C GLN A 327 -19.38 22.77 -11.28
N ALA A 328 -20.54 22.67 -10.62
CA ALA A 328 -21.03 21.54 -9.82
C ALA A 328 -21.29 20.22 -10.58
N ARG A 329 -20.84 20.08 -11.84
CA ARG A 329 -21.08 18.89 -12.65
C ARG A 329 -20.02 17.81 -12.45
N TRP A 330 -18.86 18.17 -11.90
CA TRP A 330 -17.89 17.18 -11.47
C TRP A 330 -18.34 16.54 -10.15
N GLY A 331 -18.66 15.25 -10.20
CA GLY A 331 -19.22 14.51 -9.05
C GLY A 331 -18.31 14.44 -7.82
N ARG A 332 -17.00 14.68 -8.00
CA ARG A 332 -16.00 14.69 -6.92
C ARG A 332 -15.59 16.09 -6.47
N CYS A 333 -16.28 17.14 -6.93
CA CYS A 333 -16.08 18.51 -6.44
C CYS A 333 -16.12 18.64 -4.91
N GLN A 334 -16.90 17.78 -4.25
CA GLN A 334 -16.98 17.75 -2.80
C GLN A 334 -15.64 17.37 -2.14
N GLU A 335 -14.83 16.52 -2.77
CA GLU A 335 -13.55 16.03 -2.23
C GLU A 335 -12.43 17.06 -2.28
N GLY A 336 -12.55 18.10 -3.13
CA GLY A 336 -11.58 19.20 -3.23
C GLY A 336 -11.93 20.40 -2.34
N TYR A 337 -11.07 21.42 -2.34
CA TYR A 337 -11.25 22.63 -1.52
C TYR A 337 -11.94 23.79 -2.26
N GLY A 338 -12.65 23.49 -3.35
CA GLY A 338 -13.41 24.46 -4.14
C GLY A 338 -12.74 24.83 -5.46
N GLU A 339 -13.02 26.04 -5.95
CA GLU A 339 -12.63 26.49 -7.29
C GLU A 339 -11.40 27.41 -7.30
N ASP A 340 -11.03 27.96 -6.15
CA ASP A 340 -10.02 29.00 -6.07
C ASP A 340 -8.63 28.36 -5.91
N PRO A 341 -7.69 28.58 -6.85
CA PRO A 341 -6.35 27.99 -6.76
C PRO A 341 -5.58 28.39 -5.50
N TYR A 342 -5.80 29.61 -5.00
CA TYR A 342 -5.12 30.11 -3.81
C TYR A 342 -5.65 29.45 -2.53
N LEU A 343 -6.97 29.37 -2.35
CA LEU A 343 -7.62 28.70 -1.23
C LEU A 343 -7.26 27.21 -1.19
N GLN A 344 -7.24 26.54 -2.35
CA GLN A 344 -6.79 25.15 -2.45
C GLN A 344 -5.33 24.99 -2.03
N ALA A 345 -4.44 25.89 -2.46
CA ALA A 345 -3.03 25.88 -2.07
C ALA A 345 -2.84 26.08 -0.55
N GLU A 346 -3.58 27.00 0.07
CA GLU A 346 -3.53 27.21 1.51
C GLU A 346 -4.06 25.99 2.27
N CYS A 347 -5.17 25.39 1.84
CA CYS A 347 -5.70 24.16 2.44
C CYS A 347 -4.73 22.98 2.28
N ALA A 348 -4.15 22.80 1.08
CA ALA A 348 -3.17 21.76 0.81
C ALA A 348 -1.98 21.85 1.76
N LYS A 349 -1.44 23.06 1.96
CA LYS A 349 -0.34 23.30 2.86
C LYS A 349 -0.67 22.87 4.29
N GLN A 350 -1.82 23.31 4.81
CA GLN A 350 -2.22 22.97 6.18
C GLN A 350 -2.47 21.47 6.36
N TYR A 351 -3.14 20.86 5.38
CA TYR A 351 -3.47 19.45 5.40
C TYR A 351 -2.21 18.57 5.37
N VAL A 352 -1.28 18.81 4.43
CA VAL A 352 -0.01 18.08 4.35
C VAL A 352 0.80 18.23 5.64
N GLN A 353 0.91 19.45 6.17
CA GLN A 353 1.68 19.72 7.38
C GLN A 353 1.08 19.05 8.62
N GLY A 354 -0.25 18.99 8.73
CA GLY A 354 -0.93 18.32 9.83
C GLY A 354 -0.89 16.80 9.71
N LEU A 355 -1.02 16.29 8.48
CA LEU A 355 -1.05 14.85 8.22
C LEU A 355 0.32 14.19 8.34
N GLN A 356 1.38 14.83 7.83
CA GLN A 356 2.57 14.07 7.49
C GLN A 356 3.55 13.85 8.65
N TYR A 357 3.71 14.84 9.51
CA TYR A 357 4.73 14.81 10.55
C TYR A 357 4.08 14.71 11.93
N GLY A 358 4.65 13.87 12.79
CA GLY A 358 4.29 13.82 14.21
C GLY A 358 4.72 15.09 14.96
N PRO A 359 4.35 15.23 16.24
CA PRO A 359 4.67 16.41 17.05
C PRO A 359 6.16 16.76 17.14
N ASP A 360 7.04 15.75 17.02
CA ASP A 360 8.50 15.94 17.04
C ASP A 360 9.09 16.44 15.72
N LYS A 361 8.28 16.49 14.65
CA LYS A 361 8.64 16.87 13.27
C LYS A 361 9.79 16.06 12.66
N LYS A 362 10.17 14.95 13.29
CA LYS A 362 11.25 14.07 12.85
C LYS A 362 10.69 12.79 12.24
N HIS A 363 9.62 12.26 12.83
CA HIS A 363 8.99 11.05 12.36
C HIS A 363 7.81 11.37 11.44
N ILE A 364 7.72 10.59 10.37
CA ILE A 364 6.59 10.59 9.47
C ILE A 364 5.46 9.83 10.15
N GLU A 365 4.33 10.51 10.37
CA GLU A 365 3.16 9.88 10.98
C GLU A 365 2.31 9.16 9.93
N ALA A 366 2.05 9.82 8.80
CA ALA A 366 1.40 9.26 7.61
C ALA A 366 1.97 9.98 6.38
N ILE A 367 1.89 9.41 5.19
CA ILE A 367 2.39 10.03 3.97
C ILE A 367 1.24 10.70 3.23
N ALA A 368 1.38 11.98 2.91
CA ALA A 368 0.42 12.69 2.06
C ALA A 368 0.72 12.43 0.57
N THR A 369 -0.33 12.15 -0.20
CA THR A 369 -0.28 11.97 -1.65
C THR A 369 -1.17 13.01 -2.32
N CYS A 370 -0.55 14.03 -2.91
CA CYS A 370 -1.26 15.10 -3.63
C CYS A 370 -1.93 14.52 -4.89
N LYS A 371 -3.27 14.55 -4.98
CA LYS A 371 -3.99 13.94 -6.11
C LYS A 371 -5.06 14.85 -6.71
N HIS A 372 -5.46 14.67 -7.96
CA HIS A 372 -4.92 13.80 -9.00
C HIS A 372 -4.16 14.68 -10.00
N PHE A 373 -2.85 14.48 -10.08
CA PHE A 373 -1.90 15.31 -10.81
C PHE A 373 -1.88 14.91 -12.30
N ASP A 374 -2.39 15.71 -13.23
CA ASP A 374 -3.00 17.02 -13.06
C ASP A 374 -4.22 17.19 -14.00
N VAL A 375 -4.90 18.33 -13.89
CA VAL A 375 -6.00 18.77 -14.77
C VAL A 375 -7.17 17.77 -14.80
N HIS A 376 -7.31 17.01 -13.72
CA HIS A 376 -8.39 16.04 -13.53
C HIS A 376 -9.67 16.72 -13.03
N THR A 377 -10.27 17.54 -13.90
CA THR A 377 -11.42 18.37 -13.57
C THR A 377 -12.48 18.28 -14.68
N GLY A 378 -13.63 17.68 -14.40
CA GLY A 378 -14.70 17.51 -15.40
C GLY A 378 -15.68 16.41 -15.00
N PRO A 379 -16.83 16.26 -15.70
CA PRO A 379 -17.81 15.25 -15.32
C PRO A 379 -17.21 13.84 -15.45
N GLU A 380 -17.50 12.97 -14.48
CA GLU A 380 -16.85 11.66 -14.33
C GLU A 380 -16.89 10.81 -15.61
N ASN A 381 -18.01 10.83 -16.34
CA ASN A 381 -18.18 10.02 -17.55
C ASN A 381 -18.91 10.70 -18.71
N ILE A 382 -19.18 12.01 -18.63
CA ILE A 382 -20.04 12.69 -19.61
C ILE A 382 -19.36 13.97 -20.12
N PRO A 383 -19.21 14.18 -21.44
CA PRO A 383 -19.57 13.27 -22.54
C PRO A 383 -18.55 12.13 -22.76
N VAL A 384 -17.39 12.17 -22.09
CA VAL A 384 -16.29 11.20 -22.24
C VAL A 384 -15.92 10.69 -20.86
N SER A 385 -15.48 9.43 -20.77
CA SER A 385 -15.01 8.83 -19.52
C SER A 385 -13.76 9.52 -19.02
N ARG A 386 -13.66 9.73 -17.70
CA ARG A 386 -12.42 10.19 -17.05
C ARG A 386 -11.20 9.30 -17.37
N PHE A 387 -11.44 8.04 -17.74
CA PHE A 387 -10.41 7.07 -18.11
C PHE A 387 -9.80 7.29 -19.50
N SER A 388 -10.44 8.09 -20.36
CA SER A 388 -9.99 8.37 -21.74
C SER A 388 -10.04 9.85 -22.12
N PHE A 389 -10.54 10.72 -21.23
CA PHE A 389 -10.66 12.15 -21.48
C PHE A 389 -9.28 12.78 -21.72
N ASP A 390 -9.20 13.66 -22.72
CA ASP A 390 -8.03 14.49 -23.00
C ASP A 390 -8.33 15.95 -22.67
N ALA A 391 -7.62 16.47 -21.67
CA ALA A 391 -7.75 17.84 -21.20
C ALA A 391 -6.92 18.76 -22.09
N ILE A 392 -7.59 19.54 -22.93
CA ILE A 392 -6.95 20.59 -23.75
C ILE A 392 -6.85 21.87 -22.93
N VAL A 393 -5.64 22.21 -22.50
CA VAL A 393 -5.36 23.34 -21.61
C VAL A 393 -4.22 24.19 -22.14
N SER A 394 -4.42 25.51 -22.17
CA SER A 394 -3.34 26.45 -22.51
C SER A 394 -2.28 26.45 -21.42
N TYR A 395 -1.01 26.67 -21.79
CA TYR A 395 0.08 26.77 -20.82
C TYR A 395 -0.23 27.74 -19.67
N ARG A 396 -0.80 28.92 -19.98
CA ARG A 396 -1.20 29.91 -18.97
C ARG A 396 -2.21 29.35 -17.97
N ASP A 397 -3.29 28.73 -18.44
CA ASP A 397 -4.34 28.19 -17.56
C ASP A 397 -3.82 26.99 -16.75
N TRP A 398 -2.90 26.21 -17.32
CA TRP A 398 -2.23 25.13 -16.61
C TRP A 398 -1.43 25.65 -15.41
N ILE A 399 -0.58 26.65 -15.62
CA ILE A 399 0.26 27.24 -14.56
C ILE A 399 -0.56 28.06 -13.55
N GLU A 400 -1.49 28.90 -14.01
CA GLU A 400 -2.22 29.85 -13.15
C GLU A 400 -3.39 29.21 -12.38
N THR A 401 -3.99 28.13 -12.90
CA THR A 401 -5.19 27.53 -12.29
C THR A 401 -4.93 26.16 -11.67
N PHE A 402 -4.31 25.24 -12.39
CA PHE A 402 -4.26 23.82 -11.97
C PHE A 402 -3.03 23.52 -11.10
N GLN A 403 -1.89 24.07 -11.46
CA GLN A 403 -0.64 23.83 -10.73
C GLN A 403 -0.49 24.48 -9.34
N PRO A 404 -1.09 25.64 -8.98
CA PRO A 404 -0.76 26.33 -7.72
C PRO A 404 -0.96 25.46 -6.48
N ALA A 405 -2.07 24.71 -6.40
CA ALA A 405 -2.36 23.84 -5.27
C ALA A 405 -1.38 22.67 -5.18
N PHE A 406 -1.08 22.02 -6.30
CA PHE A 406 -0.09 20.96 -6.37
C PHE A 406 1.31 21.45 -6.00
N LYS A 407 1.74 22.61 -6.52
CA LYS A 407 3.05 23.20 -6.17
C LYS A 407 3.15 23.51 -4.68
N ALA A 408 2.09 24.05 -4.09
CA ALA A 408 2.02 24.31 -2.65
C ALA A 408 2.03 23.01 -1.82
N CYS A 409 1.39 21.94 -2.30
CA CYS A 409 1.38 20.63 -1.66
C CYS A 409 2.79 20.03 -1.55
N GLY A 410 3.56 20.05 -2.65
CA GLY A 410 4.95 19.62 -2.65
C GLY A 410 5.85 20.51 -1.80
N ALA A 411 5.69 21.84 -1.88
CA ALA A 411 6.42 22.78 -1.05
C ALA A 411 6.10 22.67 0.46
N ALA A 412 4.93 22.14 0.81
CA ALA A 412 4.56 21.81 2.18
C ALA A 412 5.22 20.52 2.69
N GLY A 413 5.90 19.79 1.81
CA GLY A 413 6.72 18.64 2.12
C GLY A 413 6.08 17.30 1.75
N ALA A 414 4.95 17.27 1.04
CA ALA A 414 4.28 16.02 0.66
C ALA A 414 5.28 15.03 0.04
N MET A 415 5.26 13.78 0.48
CA MET A 415 6.20 12.75 0.02
C MET A 415 5.68 11.99 -1.20
N SER A 416 4.45 12.25 -1.65
CA SER A 416 3.85 11.53 -2.77
C SER A 416 2.94 12.41 -3.64
N TYR A 417 2.86 12.07 -4.93
CA TYR A 417 1.85 12.57 -5.87
C TYR A 417 1.13 11.38 -6.50
N MET A 418 -0.13 11.55 -6.87
CA MET A 418 -0.85 10.57 -7.68
C MET A 418 -1.10 11.13 -9.07
N CYS A 419 -0.60 10.48 -10.12
CA CYS A 419 -0.88 10.89 -11.49
C CYS A 419 -2.32 10.51 -11.90
N SER A 420 -3.00 11.39 -12.62
CA SER A 420 -4.43 11.26 -12.94
C SER A 420 -4.71 10.29 -14.09
N TYR A 421 -5.99 9.95 -14.26
CA TYR A 421 -6.46 9.09 -15.36
C TYR A 421 -6.38 9.74 -16.74
N ASN A 422 -6.61 11.05 -16.85
CA ASN A 422 -6.81 11.73 -18.12
C ASN A 422 -5.49 11.96 -18.88
N SER A 423 -5.62 12.27 -20.17
CA SER A 423 -4.56 12.89 -20.94
C SER A 423 -4.57 14.41 -20.72
N ILE A 424 -3.41 15.04 -20.91
CA ILE A 424 -3.22 16.48 -20.90
C ILE A 424 -2.54 16.83 -22.21
N ASN A 425 -3.22 17.61 -23.06
CA ASN A 425 -2.75 17.98 -24.39
C ASN A 425 -2.24 16.78 -25.21
N GLY A 426 -2.97 15.66 -25.17
CA GLY A 426 -2.70 14.45 -25.95
C GLY A 426 -1.79 13.41 -25.30
N VAL A 427 -1.28 13.64 -24.07
CA VAL A 427 -0.39 12.71 -23.37
C VAL A 427 -1.00 12.25 -22.04
N PRO A 428 -1.19 10.94 -21.80
CA PRO A 428 -1.70 10.42 -20.53
C PRO A 428 -0.86 10.88 -19.33
N ALA A 429 -1.49 11.37 -18.27
CA ALA A 429 -0.77 12.02 -17.16
C ALA A 429 0.30 11.12 -16.51
N CYS A 430 0.01 9.82 -16.32
CA CYS A 430 0.98 8.87 -15.77
C CYS A 430 2.14 8.51 -16.74
N ALA A 431 1.99 8.77 -18.04
CA ALA A 431 3.02 8.59 -19.06
C ALA A 431 3.64 9.93 -19.52
N ASN A 432 3.29 11.05 -18.87
CA ASN A 432 3.66 12.38 -19.31
C ASN A 432 5.00 12.82 -18.68
N ARG A 433 6.08 12.74 -19.47
CA ARG A 433 7.43 13.13 -19.05
C ARG A 433 7.56 14.64 -18.77
N GLU A 434 6.83 15.49 -19.48
CA GLU A 434 6.84 16.93 -19.23
C GLU A 434 6.23 17.23 -17.84
N LEU A 435 5.13 16.54 -17.50
CA LEU A 435 4.46 16.67 -16.21
C LEU A 435 5.29 16.08 -15.04
N LEU A 436 5.71 14.82 -15.14
CA LEU A 436 6.31 14.08 -14.03
C LEU A 436 7.83 14.24 -13.95
N GLY A 437 8.51 14.30 -15.09
CA GLY A 437 9.96 14.41 -15.17
C GLY A 437 10.41 15.87 -15.13
N ASP A 438 10.02 16.64 -16.14
CA ASP A 438 10.57 17.98 -16.35
C ASP A 438 10.00 18.99 -15.34
N LEU A 439 8.68 19.02 -15.14
CA LEU A 439 8.04 19.91 -14.18
C LEU A 439 8.20 19.44 -12.73
N LEU A 440 7.65 18.27 -12.38
CA LEU A 440 7.58 17.83 -10.98
C LEU A 440 8.99 17.56 -10.39
N ARG A 441 9.82 16.78 -11.08
CA ARG A 441 11.16 16.44 -10.59
C ARG A 441 12.22 17.47 -10.99
N GLY A 442 12.13 18.06 -12.18
CA GLY A 442 13.11 19.04 -12.68
C GLY A 442 12.90 20.43 -12.10
N GLU A 443 11.74 21.05 -12.35
CA GLU A 443 11.48 22.42 -11.91
C GLU A 443 11.13 22.53 -10.42
N TRP A 444 10.32 21.60 -9.90
CA TRP A 444 9.87 21.64 -8.50
C TRP A 444 10.77 20.87 -7.54
N ASN A 445 11.81 20.18 -8.06
CA ASN A 445 12.76 19.38 -7.27
C ASN A 445 12.08 18.35 -6.35
N PHE A 446 10.95 17.76 -6.78
CA PHE A 446 10.27 16.74 -6.00
C PHE A 446 11.08 15.45 -5.96
N THR A 447 11.43 15.01 -4.74
CA THR A 447 12.21 13.79 -4.51
C THR A 447 11.36 12.62 -4.03
N GLY A 448 10.06 12.78 -3.80
CA GLY A 448 9.22 11.66 -3.38
C GLY A 448 8.88 10.69 -4.51
N PHE A 449 7.81 9.91 -4.30
CA PHE A 449 7.32 8.92 -5.26
C PHE A 449 5.96 9.33 -5.87
N VAL A 450 5.74 8.94 -7.12
CA VAL A 450 4.50 9.12 -7.86
C VAL A 450 3.79 7.77 -7.94
N VAL A 451 2.55 7.73 -7.48
CA VAL A 451 1.66 6.57 -7.63
C VAL A 451 0.68 6.83 -8.79
N SER A 452 0.28 5.79 -9.51
CA SER A 452 -0.80 5.91 -10.48
C SER A 452 -2.15 5.95 -9.78
N ASP A 453 -3.12 6.68 -10.34
CA ASP A 453 -4.51 6.39 -10.03
C ASP A 453 -4.84 4.94 -10.44
N CYS A 454 -5.86 4.35 -9.81
CA CYS A 454 -6.10 2.91 -9.86
C CYS A 454 -6.54 2.44 -11.25
N GLY A 455 -5.64 1.76 -11.97
CA GLY A 455 -5.80 1.34 -13.36
C GLY A 455 -5.32 2.35 -14.40
N ALA A 456 -4.76 3.50 -14.00
CA ALA A 456 -4.36 4.55 -14.93
C ALA A 456 -3.27 4.10 -15.92
N ILE A 457 -2.32 3.27 -15.48
CA ILE A 457 -1.30 2.67 -16.37
C ILE A 457 -1.98 1.77 -17.42
N GLY A 458 -2.91 0.91 -17.00
CA GLY A 458 -3.68 0.08 -17.94
C GLY A 458 -4.50 0.91 -18.94
N ASN A 459 -4.99 2.07 -18.53
CA ASN A 459 -5.74 2.98 -19.40
C ASN A 459 -4.87 3.60 -20.51
N VAL A 460 -3.56 3.74 -20.32
CA VAL A 460 -2.63 4.26 -21.35
C VAL A 460 -2.74 3.45 -22.65
N PHE A 461 -2.83 2.12 -22.55
CA PHE A 461 -3.02 1.24 -23.72
C PHE A 461 -4.51 0.96 -23.98
N SER A 462 -5.29 0.64 -22.94
CA SER A 462 -6.64 0.10 -23.13
C SER A 462 -7.68 1.17 -23.48
N GLN A 463 -7.51 2.40 -23.00
CA GLN A 463 -8.46 3.50 -23.16
C GLN A 463 -7.91 4.61 -24.07
N HIS A 464 -6.73 5.16 -23.74
CA HIS A 464 -6.10 6.27 -24.46
C HIS A 464 -5.50 5.87 -25.80
N LYS A 465 -5.21 4.56 -26.00
CA LYS A 465 -4.52 4.05 -27.20
C LYS A 465 -3.17 4.75 -27.46
N PHE A 466 -2.51 5.20 -26.40
CA PHE A 466 -1.22 5.87 -26.46
C PHE A 466 -0.07 4.87 -26.59
N ALA A 467 -0.20 3.70 -25.95
CA ALA A 467 0.70 2.56 -26.11
C ALA A 467 0.02 1.42 -26.89
N ASN A 468 0.81 0.63 -27.59
CA ASN A 468 0.35 -0.52 -28.37
C ASN A 468 0.13 -1.78 -27.52
N SER A 469 0.79 -1.86 -26.35
CA SER A 469 0.63 -2.95 -25.40
C SER A 469 0.68 -2.47 -23.95
N ALA A 470 0.35 -3.37 -23.03
CA ALA A 470 0.44 -3.12 -21.60
C ALA A 470 1.88 -2.94 -21.11
N GLU A 471 2.82 -3.69 -21.67
CA GLU A 471 4.25 -3.60 -21.38
C GLU A 471 4.80 -2.24 -21.82
N GLU A 472 4.45 -1.78 -23.03
CA GLU A 472 4.84 -0.46 -23.53
C GLU A 472 4.21 0.66 -22.68
N ALA A 473 2.96 0.49 -22.23
CA ALA A 473 2.31 1.43 -21.31
C ALA A 473 3.08 1.58 -19.99
N SER A 474 3.47 0.47 -19.37
CA SER A 474 4.27 0.49 -18.13
C SER A 474 5.66 1.08 -18.35
N GLU A 475 6.31 0.75 -19.48
CA GLU A 475 7.59 1.34 -19.85
C GLU A 475 7.50 2.86 -19.97
N PHE A 476 6.48 3.39 -20.66
CA PHE A 476 6.27 4.83 -20.74
C PHE A 476 6.02 5.46 -19.37
N CYS A 477 5.23 4.83 -18.51
CA CYS A 477 4.92 5.37 -17.19
C CYS A 477 6.16 5.43 -16.28
N VAL A 478 7.00 4.37 -16.24
CA VAL A 478 8.27 4.43 -15.47
C VAL A 478 9.20 5.50 -16.00
N LYS A 479 9.37 5.55 -17.33
CA LYS A 479 10.28 6.51 -17.96
C LYS A 479 9.82 7.95 -17.76
N ALA A 480 8.51 8.19 -17.67
CA ALA A 480 7.95 9.49 -17.33
C ALA A 480 8.19 9.87 -15.87
N GLY A 481 8.18 8.88 -14.96
CA GLY A 481 8.45 9.07 -13.53
C GLY A 481 7.37 8.55 -12.59
N CYS A 482 6.47 7.68 -13.05
CA CYS A 482 5.52 6.95 -12.22
C CYS A 482 6.24 5.78 -11.51
N ASP A 483 6.32 5.81 -10.19
CA ASP A 483 7.09 4.86 -9.37
C ASP A 483 6.27 3.67 -8.90
N TRP A 484 4.97 3.86 -8.68
CA TRP A 484 4.09 2.87 -8.06
C TRP A 484 2.78 2.74 -8.82
N ASN A 485 2.38 1.51 -9.14
CA ASN A 485 1.12 1.22 -9.80
C ASN A 485 0.03 0.87 -8.80
N CYS A 486 -1.04 1.67 -8.72
CA CYS A 486 -2.31 1.15 -8.27
C CYS A 486 -2.97 0.39 -9.43
N GLY A 487 -2.93 -0.93 -9.41
CA GLY A 487 -3.50 -1.74 -10.49
C GLY A 487 -2.96 -3.15 -10.53
N GLU A 488 -3.34 -3.89 -11.56
CA GLU A 488 -3.04 -5.32 -11.65
C GLU A 488 -1.55 -5.60 -11.88
N LYS A 489 -1.03 -6.70 -11.30
CA LYS A 489 0.40 -7.08 -11.39
C LYS A 489 0.91 -7.26 -12.82
N TRP A 490 0.05 -7.69 -13.75
CA TRP A 490 0.50 -8.12 -15.08
C TRP A 490 0.98 -6.98 -15.96
N TYR A 491 0.65 -5.73 -15.64
CA TYR A 491 1.21 -4.57 -16.33
C TYR A 491 2.74 -4.48 -16.16
N TRP A 492 3.31 -5.11 -15.14
CA TRP A 492 4.73 -4.97 -14.75
C TRP A 492 5.59 -6.22 -14.95
N ARG A 493 5.12 -7.16 -15.78
CA ARG A 493 5.78 -8.44 -16.02
C ARG A 493 7.04 -8.35 -16.87
#